data_AF-A0A132F8J6-F1
#
_entry.id   AF-A0A132F8J6-F1
#
_cell.length_a   1.000
_cell.length_b   1.000
_cell.length_c   1.000
_cell.angle_alpha   90.00
_cell.angle_beta   90.00
_cell.angle_gamma   90.00
#
_symmetry.space_group_name_H-M   'P 1'
#
loop_
_entity.id
_entity.type
_entity.pdbx_description
1 polymer ?
#
loop_
_entity_poly.entity_id
_entity_poly.type
_entity_poly.pdbx_seq_one_letter_code
_entity_poly.pdbx_strand_id
1 'polypeptide(L)' 'KEAKFDGADEVVTIDGLRVEYPDGFGLARSSNTTPVVVLRFEAETQDGLKRIQDDFRRVLTAAKPDVTLPF' A
#
# COMPACT_ATOMS: atom_id res chain seq x y z
N LYS A 1 -6.08 12.83 8.55
CA LYS A 1 -6.98 12.03 7.68
C LYS A 1 -6.50 10.60 7.76
N GLU A 2 -7.33 9.67 8.21
CA GLU A 2 -7.00 8.25 8.25
C GLU A 2 -7.16 7.65 6.85
N ALA A 3 -6.24 6.77 6.45
CA ALA A 3 -6.32 6.05 5.19
C ALA A 3 -7.34 4.93 5.32
N LYS A 4 -8.24 4.81 4.34
CA LYS A 4 -9.24 3.73 4.29
C LYS A 4 -8.93 2.77 3.15
N PHE A 5 -8.83 1.49 3.50
CA PHE A 5 -8.63 0.36 2.60
C PHE A 5 -9.88 -0.52 2.64
N ASP A 6 -10.62 -0.57 1.53
CA ASP A 6 -11.87 -1.30 1.49
C ASP A 6 -11.60 -2.80 1.27
N GLY A 7 -12.25 -3.65 2.07
CA GLY A 7 -12.04 -5.10 2.01
C GLY A 7 -10.72 -5.59 2.63
N ALA A 8 -10.02 -4.74 3.37
CA ALA A 8 -8.87 -5.14 4.18
C ALA A 8 -9.34 -5.84 5.46
N ASP A 9 -8.68 -6.94 5.81
CA ASP A 9 -8.91 -7.67 7.06
C ASP A 9 -8.17 -6.99 8.23
N GLU A 10 -6.97 -6.48 7.97
CA GLU A 10 -6.13 -5.86 8.99
C GLU A 10 -5.26 -4.73 8.42
N VAL A 11 -5.05 -3.69 9.24
CA VAL A 11 -4.08 -2.63 9.00
C VAL A 11 -3.06 -2.61 10.14
N VAL A 12 -1.83 -3.00 9.85
CA VAL A 12 -0.72 -3.08 10.81
C VAL A 12 0.22 -1.88 10.61
N THR A 13 0.49 -1.15 11.70
CA THR A 13 1.25 0.11 11.68
C THR A 13 2.57 0.07 12.44
N ILE A 14 3.10 -1.12 12.73
CA ILE A 14 4.30 -1.31 13.57
C ILE A 14 5.57 -0.85 12.84
N ASP A 15 5.72 -1.20 11.56
CA ASP A 15 6.87 -0.84 10.73
C ASP A 15 6.40 -0.41 9.33
N GLY A 16 5.99 0.85 9.25
CA GLY A 16 5.27 1.40 8.11
C GLY A 16 3.78 1.09 8.16
N LEU A 17 3.19 0.83 7.01
CA LEU A 17 1.78 0.54 6.80
C LEU A 17 1.68 -0.77 6.01
N ARG A 18 1.27 -1.84 6.69
CA ARG A 18 0.93 -3.11 6.07
C ARG A 18 -0.58 -3.30 6.11
N VAL A 19 -1.17 -3.62 4.97
CA VAL A 19 -2.60 -3.84 4.81
C VAL A 19 -2.80 -5.25 4.28
N GLU A 20 -3.47 -6.08 5.07
CA GLU A 20 -3.80 -7.47 4.74
C GLU A 20 -5.19 -7.52 4.10
N TYR A 21 -5.33 -8.29 3.04
CA TYR A 21 -6.58 -8.62 2.37
C TYR A 21 -6.74 -10.15 2.33
N PRO A 22 -7.96 -10.67 2.12
CA PRO A 22 -8.18 -12.11 2.03
C PRO A 22 -7.33 -12.82 0.95
N ASP A 23 -6.95 -12.10 -0.12
CA ASP A 23 -6.26 -12.61 -1.31
C ASP A 23 -4.86 -12.02 -1.52
N GLY A 24 -4.30 -11.30 -0.54
CA GLY A 24 -2.99 -10.67 -0.67
C GLY A 24 -2.68 -9.57 0.34
N PHE A 25 -1.57 -8.83 0.13
CA PHE A 25 -1.20 -7.72 1.00
C PHE A 25 -0.51 -6.58 0.25
N GLY A 26 -0.55 -5.40 0.86
CA GLY A 26 0.28 -4.26 0.48
C GLY A 26 1.12 -3.75 1.66
N LEU A 27 2.36 -3.35 1.41
CA LEU A 27 3.28 -2.78 2.40
C LEU A 27 3.85 -1.47 1.88
N ALA A 28 3.80 -0.43 2.70
CA ALA A 28 4.53 0.82 2.52
C ALA A 28 5.34 1.15 3.77
N ARG A 29 6.67 1.21 3.67
CA ARG A 29 7.55 1.54 4.80
C ARG A 29 8.66 2.48 4.40
N SER A 30 9.15 3.26 5.36
CA SER A 30 10.40 3.99 5.18
C SER A 30 11.57 3.00 5.04
N SER A 31 12.50 3.29 4.13
CA SER A 31 13.78 2.59 4.07
C SER A 31 14.63 2.96 5.29
N ASN A 32 15.37 1.99 5.82
CA ASN A 32 16.22 2.21 7.00
C ASN A 32 17.55 2.91 6.65
N THR A 33 17.95 2.88 5.37
CA THR A 33 19.29 3.32 4.94
C THR A 33 19.26 4.40 3.86
N THR A 34 18.11 4.69 3.26
CA THR A 34 17.96 5.68 2.18
C THR A 34 16.68 6.49 2.36
N PRO A 35 16.62 7.75 1.87
CA PRO A 35 15.46 8.62 2.04
C PRO A 35 14.34 8.28 1.03
N VAL A 36 13.90 7.02 1.02
CA VAL A 36 12.86 6.51 0.11
C VAL A 36 11.82 5.72 0.89
N VAL A 37 10.59 5.68 0.35
CA VAL A 37 9.54 4.76 0.80
C VAL A 37 9.60 3.53 -0.09
N VAL A 38 9.65 2.35 0.53
CA VAL A 38 9.60 1.05 -0.16
C VAL A 38 8.17 0.56 -0.19
N LEU A 39 7.74 0.11 -1.36
CA LEU A 39 6.44 -0.49 -1.60
C LEU A 39 6.59 -1.95 -2.01
N ARG A 40 5.75 -2.83 -1.47
CA ARG A 40 5.63 -4.22 -1.90
C ARG A 40 4.15 -4.61 -1.93
N PHE A 41 3.77 -5.31 -3.00
CA PHE A 41 2.41 -5.84 -3.18
C PHE A 41 2.49 -7.31 -3.55
N GLU A 42 1.60 -8.11 -3.00
CA GLU A 42 1.47 -9.54 -3.29
C GLU A 42 -0.01 -9.90 -3.32
N ALA A 43 -0.40 -10.76 -4.26
CA ALA A 43 -1.75 -11.30 -4.32
C ALA A 43 -1.75 -12.65 -5.04
N GLU A 44 -2.79 -13.45 -4.80
CA GLU A 44 -2.98 -14.75 -5.45
C GLU A 44 -3.26 -14.63 -6.96
N THR A 45 -3.80 -13.48 -7.40
CA THR A 45 -4.16 -13.22 -8.80
C THR A 45 -3.66 -11.86 -9.27
N GLN A 46 -3.53 -11.70 -10.59
CA GLN A 46 -3.16 -10.41 -11.19
C GLN A 46 -4.22 -9.33 -10.94
N ASP A 47 -5.51 -9.71 -10.93
CA ASP A 47 -6.61 -8.78 -10.63
C ASP A 47 -6.56 -8.31 -9.17
N GLY A 48 -6.29 -9.23 -8.23
CA GLY A 48 -6.06 -8.91 -6.83
C GLY A 48 -4.85 -7.99 -6.63
N LEU A 49 -3.75 -8.27 -7.32
CA LEU A 49 -2.55 -7.44 -7.27
C LEU A 49 -2.85 -6.01 -7.73
N LYS A 50 -3.56 -5.87 -8.86
CA LYS A 50 -3.97 -4.58 -9.40
C LYS A 50 -4.90 -3.84 -8.45
N ARG A 51 -5.88 -4.52 -7.84
CA ARG A 51 -6.80 -3.95 -6.84
C ARG A 51 -6.03 -3.36 -5.66
N ILE A 52 -5.09 -4.11 -5.09
CA ILE A 52 -4.27 -3.67 -3.96
C ILE A 52 -3.39 -2.47 -4.35
N GLN A 53 -2.77 -2.51 -5.52
CA GLN A 53 -2.01 -1.37 -6.05
C GLN A 53 -2.88 -0.12 -6.19
N ASP A 54 -4.06 -0.22 -6.78
CA ASP A 54 -4.96 0.90 -6.99
C ASP A 54 -5.44 1.53 -5.66
N ASP A 55 -5.67 0.71 -4.64
CA ASP A 55 -5.99 1.19 -3.30
C ASP A 55 -4.85 2.02 -2.68
N PHE A 56 -3.61 1.53 -2.78
CA PHE A 56 -2.45 2.29 -2.32
C PHE A 56 -2.23 3.55 -3.16
N ARG A 57 -2.43 3.50 -4.48
CA ARG A 57 -2.35 4.68 -5.36
C ARG A 57 -3.33 5.76 -4.90
N ARG A 58 -4.60 5.39 -4.65
CA ARG A 58 -5.64 6.30 -4.16
C ARG A 58 -5.24 6.95 -2.84
N VAL A 59 -4.75 6.17 -1.88
CA VAL A 59 -4.35 6.69 -0.56
C VAL A 59 -3.12 7.60 -0.66
N LEU A 60 -2.09 7.19 -1.40
CA LEU A 60 -0.84 7.93 -1.54
C LEU A 60 -1.03 9.24 -2.30
N THR A 61 -1.79 9.24 -3.39
CA THR A 61 -2.11 10.46 -4.14
C THR A 61 -3.00 11.42 -3.35
N ALA A 62 -3.92 10.92 -2.53
CA ALA A 62 -4.69 11.77 -1.61
C ALA A 62 -3.82 12.45 -0.54
N ALA A 63 -2.74 11.79 -0.11
CA ALA A 63 -1.79 12.35 0.86
C ALA A 63 -0.74 13.27 0.21
N LYS A 64 -0.29 12.94 -1.01
CA LYS A 64 0.69 13.70 -1.78
C LYS A 64 0.28 13.72 -3.27
N PRO A 65 -0.53 14.70 -3.71
CA PRO A 65 -1.07 14.75 -5.07
C PRO A 65 -0.02 14.74 -6.18
N ASP A 66 1.14 15.34 -5.94
CA ASP A 66 2.23 15.46 -6.91
C ASP A 66 3.18 14.25 -6.93
N VAL A 67 2.80 13.13 -6.31
CA VAL A 67 3.65 11.93 -6.26
C VAL A 67 3.54 11.12 -7.55
N THR A 68 4.69 10.87 -8.19
CA THR A 68 4.80 9.87 -9.25
C THR A 68 5.07 8.51 -8.61
N LEU A 69 4.19 7.55 -8.85
CA LEU A 69 4.31 6.20 -8.32
C LEU A 69 4.89 5.26 -9.40
N PRO A 70 5.84 4.37 -9.05
CA PRO A 70 6.56 3.52 -10.01
C PRO A 70 5.82 2.21 -10.36
N PHE A 71 4.52 2.16 -10.09
CA PHE A 71 3.63 1.03 -10.34
C PHE A 71 2.30 1.58 -10.84
#